data_AF-A0AAJ4GDV4-F1
#
_entry.id   AF-A0AAJ4GDV4-F1
#
_cell.length_a   1.000
_cell.length_b   1.000
_cell.length_c   1.000
_cell.angle_alpha   90.00
_cell.angle_beta   90.00
_cell.angle_gamma   90.00
#
_symmetry.space_group_name_H-M   'P 1'
#
loop_
_entity.id
_entity.type
_entity.pdbx_description
1 polymer ?
#
loop_
_entity_poly.entity_id
_entity_poly.type
_entity_poly.pdbx_seq_one_letter_code
_entity_poly.pdbx_strand_id
1 'polypeptide(L)'
;MSNRILGQFDPDFLTIMDDTMELTRQAFETKNKWAFAVDGSGRAGLEALMSNIISKGDKVLVPVLGRFGNLGIELAQRAGGEVITM
;
A
#
# COMPACT_ATOMS: atom_id res chain seq x y z
N MET A 1 10.08 20.28 -19.49
CA MET A 1 8.77 20.52 -20.12
C MET A 1 7.70 19.96 -19.18
N SER A 2 6.61 20.68 -18.95
CA SER A 2 5.48 20.18 -18.18
C SER A 2 4.43 19.57 -19.11
N ASN A 3 3.91 18.39 -18.76
CA ASN A 3 2.79 17.79 -19.45
C ASN A 3 1.48 18.43 -18.94
N ARG A 4 0.44 18.44 -19.78
CA ARG A 4 -0.91 18.85 -19.34
C ARG A 4 -1.58 17.68 -18.61
N ILE A 5 -2.44 18.01 -17.65
CA ILE A 5 -3.24 17.03 -16.91
C ILE A 5 -4.33 16.49 -17.84
N LEU A 6 -4.54 15.17 -17.80
CA LEU A 6 -5.64 14.47 -18.46
C LEU A 6 -6.81 14.25 -17.49
N GLY A 7 -8.01 14.03 -18.03
CA GLY A 7 -9.16 13.63 -17.21
C GLY A 7 -9.00 12.21 -16.66
N GLN A 8 -9.61 11.92 -15.51
CA GLN A 8 -9.52 10.60 -14.86
C GLN A 8 -10.05 9.42 -15.71
N PHE A 9 -10.93 9.71 -16.67
CA PHE A 9 -11.50 8.73 -17.60
C PHE A 9 -11.04 8.94 -19.04
N ASP A 10 -10.01 9.77 -19.24
CA ASP A 10 -9.37 9.92 -20.54
C ASP A 10 -8.73 8.57 -20.94
N PRO A 11 -8.95 8.04 -22.15
CA PRO A 11 -8.37 6.79 -22.59
C PRO A 11 -6.85 6.72 -22.45
N ASP A 12 -6.16 7.85 -22.65
CA ASP A 12 -4.71 7.93 -22.49
C ASP A 12 -4.31 7.80 -21.02
N PHE A 13 -5.11 8.36 -20.09
CA PHE A 13 -4.87 8.21 -18.65
C PHE A 13 -5.10 6.77 -18.18
N LEU A 14 -6.14 6.09 -18.69
CA LEU A 14 -6.40 4.69 -18.38
C LEU A 14 -5.24 3.79 -18.86
N THR A 15 -4.71 4.07 -20.06
CA THR A 15 -3.52 3.36 -20.57
C THR A 15 -2.31 3.57 -19.67
N ILE A 16 -2.08 4.81 -19.20
CA ILE A 16 -1.01 5.11 -18.24
C ILE A 16 -1.19 4.32 -16.93
N MET A 17 -2.41 4.17 -16.44
CA MET A 17 -2.70 3.37 -15.24
C MET A 17 -2.35 1.89 -15.46
N ASP A 18 -2.79 1.30 -16.58
CA ASP A 18 -2.51 -0.10 -16.92
C ASP A 18 -1.00 -0.36 -17.08
N ASP A 19 -0.29 0.51 -17.78
CA ASP A 19 1.16 0.45 -17.96
C ASP A 19 1.89 0.58 -16.62
N THR A 20 1.43 1.49 -15.76
CA THR A 20 1.99 1.67 -14.41
C THR A 20 1.81 0.41 -13.57
N MET A 21 0.65 -0.26 -13.66
CA MET A 21 0.44 -1.53 -12.97
C MET A 21 1.42 -2.60 -13.47
N GLU A 22 1.68 -2.67 -14.77
CA GLU A 22 2.61 -3.64 -15.34
C GLU A 22 4.07 -3.37 -14.93
N LEU A 23 4.50 -2.12 -14.97
CA LEU A 23 5.82 -1.72 -14.47
C LEU A 23 5.97 -1.99 -12.97
N THR A 24 4.89 -1.80 -12.20
CA THR A 24 4.88 -2.13 -10.77
C THR A 24 5.09 -3.64 -10.55
N ARG A 25 4.44 -4.51 -11.35
CA ARG A 25 4.65 -5.97 -11.27
C ARG A 25 6.11 -6.34 -11.54
N GLN A 26 6.72 -5.71 -12.54
CA GLN A 26 8.13 -5.94 -12.87
C GLN A 26 9.05 -5.48 -11.73
N ALA A 27 8.84 -4.29 -11.19
CA ALA A 27 9.65 -3.74 -10.09
C ALA A 27 9.57 -4.57 -8.80
N PHE A 28 8.41 -5.16 -8.51
CA PHE A 28 8.20 -6.04 -7.36
C PHE A 28 8.40 -7.53 -7.67
N GLU A 29 8.84 -7.88 -8.89
CA GLU A 29 9.05 -9.26 -9.35
C GLU A 29 7.84 -10.19 -9.07
N THR A 30 6.62 -9.70 -9.31
CA THR A 30 5.38 -10.40 -8.95
C THR A 30 4.47 -10.65 -10.16
N LYS A 31 3.63 -11.69 -10.06
CA LYS A 31 2.55 -11.99 -11.01
C LYS A 31 1.17 -11.53 -10.51
N ASN A 32 1.13 -10.77 -9.41
CA ASN A 32 -0.12 -10.32 -8.82
C ASN A 32 -0.94 -9.49 -9.81
N LYS A 33 -2.22 -9.84 -9.96
CA LYS A 33 -3.17 -9.04 -10.75
C LYS A 33 -3.23 -7.60 -10.23
N TRP A 34 -3.28 -7.45 -8.90
CA TRP A 34 -3.40 -6.17 -8.21
C TRP A 34 -2.03 -5.64 -7.81
N ALA A 35 -1.53 -4.67 -8.58
CA ALA A 35 -0.28 -3.97 -8.35
C ALA A 35 -0.48 -2.52 -8.77
N PHE A 36 -1.10 -1.71 -7.92
CA PHE A 36 -1.54 -0.35 -8.24
C PHE A 36 -1.06 0.65 -7.18
N ALA A 37 -1.07 1.93 -7.53
CA ALA A 37 -0.64 3.00 -6.63
C ALA A 37 -1.75 3.40 -5.64
N VAL A 38 -1.34 3.82 -4.44
CA VAL A 38 -2.20 4.49 -3.46
C VAL A 38 -1.74 5.94 -3.35
N ASP A 39 -2.66 6.87 -3.57
CA ASP A 39 -2.37 8.31 -3.58
C ASP A 39 -2.08 8.80 -2.16
N GLY A 40 -0.79 8.87 -1.82
CA GLY A 40 -0.31 9.35 -0.52
C GLY A 40 1.18 9.12 -0.34
N SER A 41 1.70 9.47 0.85
CA SER A 41 3.06 9.09 1.24
C SER A 41 3.16 7.57 1.42
N GLY A 42 4.38 7.01 1.50
CA GLY A 42 4.57 5.56 1.69
C GLY A 42 3.82 4.97 2.90
N ARG A 43 3.60 5.75 3.96
CA ARG A 43 2.77 5.33 5.11
C ARG A 43 1.31 5.09 4.73
N ALA A 44 0.75 5.88 3.82
CA ALA A 44 -0.64 5.74 3.41
C ALA A 44 -0.91 4.40 2.72
N GLY A 45 0.03 3.92 1.90
CA GLY A 45 -0.04 2.58 1.31
C GLY A 45 -0.02 1.47 2.38
N LEU A 46 0.82 1.61 3.40
CA LEU A 46 0.87 0.65 4.51
C LEU A 46 -0.43 0.64 5.34
N GLU A 47 -0.97 1.83 5.64
CA GLU A 47 -2.23 1.98 6.38
C GLU A 47 -3.43 1.47 5.57
N ALA A 48 -3.47 1.72 4.25
CA ALA A 48 -4.48 1.17 3.36
C ALA A 48 -4.45 -0.37 3.35
N LEU A 49 -3.27 -0.98 3.28
CA LEU A 49 -3.14 -2.43 3.37
C LEU A 49 -3.63 -2.96 4.72
N MET A 50 -3.08 -2.44 5.82
CA MET A 50 -3.37 -2.94 7.18
C MET A 50 -4.85 -2.80 7.55
N SER A 51 -5.48 -1.67 7.25
CA SER A 51 -6.90 -1.43 7.53
C SER A 51 -7.85 -2.32 6.72
N ASN A 52 -7.41 -2.89 5.60
CA ASN A 52 -8.24 -3.77 4.77
C ASN A 52 -8.05 -5.26 5.09
N ILE A 53 -6.93 -5.65 5.73
CA ILE A 53 -6.63 -7.07 6.01
C ILE A 53 -6.78 -7.45 7.49
N ILE A 54 -6.72 -6.47 8.41
CA ILE A 54 -6.81 -6.69 9.86
C ILE A 54 -8.25 -6.44 10.31
N SER A 55 -8.82 -7.42 10.99
CA SER A 55 -10.08 -7.30 11.73
C SER A 55 -9.84 -7.15 13.23
N LYS A 56 -10.85 -6.66 13.94
CA LYS A 56 -10.79 -6.50 15.40
C LYS A 56 -10.50 -7.84 16.10
N GLY A 57 -9.44 -7.88 16.89
CA GLY A 57 -9.01 -9.07 17.63
C GLY A 57 -8.02 -9.97 16.89
N ASP A 58 -7.69 -9.68 15.62
CA ASP A 58 -6.68 -10.43 14.90
C ASP A 58 -5.31 -10.26 15.55
N LYS A 59 -4.58 -11.37 15.73
CA LYS A 59 -3.21 -11.34 16.26
C LYS A 59 -2.23 -10.97 15.15
N VAL A 60 -1.45 -9.91 15.37
CA VAL A 60 -0.49 -9.39 14.38
C VAL A 60 0.91 -9.39 14.96
N LEU A 61 1.82 -10.17 14.35
CA LEU A 61 3.24 -10.17 14.73
C LEU A 61 3.97 -9.01 14.03
N VAL A 62 4.62 -8.15 14.80
CA VAL A 62 5.48 -7.07 14.29
C VAL A 62 6.88 -7.19 14.91
N PRO A 63 7.87 -7.72 14.18
CA PRO A 63 9.27 -7.72 14.63
C PRO A 63 9.83 -6.28 14.60
N VAL A 64 10.28 -5.75 15.74
CA VAL A 64 10.70 -4.35 15.84
C VAL A 64 12.21 -4.23 15.77
N LEU A 65 12.73 -3.99 14.56
CA LEU A 65 14.16 -3.79 14.30
C LEU A 65 14.55 -2.31 14.11
N GLY A 66 13.64 -1.38 14.42
CA GLY A 66 13.85 0.06 14.29
C GLY A 66 12.56 0.87 14.27
N ARG A 67 12.68 2.18 13.97
CA ARG A 67 11.55 3.14 14.03
C ARG A 67 10.33 2.70 13.21
N PHE A 68 10.52 2.08 12.05
CA PHE A 68 9.40 1.65 11.20
C PHE A 68 8.63 0.45 11.78
N GLY A 69 9.23 -0.35 12.67
CA GLY A 69 8.50 -1.37 13.43
C GLY A 69 7.46 -0.73 14.37
N ASN A 70 7.82 0.37 15.03
CA ASN A 70 6.88 1.13 15.87
C ASN A 70 5.71 1.73 15.05
N LEU A 71 5.97 2.15 13.81
CA LEU A 71 4.90 2.55 12.89
C LEU A 71 3.97 1.37 12.57
N GLY A 72 4.53 0.18 12.32
CA GLY A 72 3.73 -1.03 12.09
C GLY A 72 2.83 -1.39 13.28
N ILE A 73 3.33 -1.27 14.51
CA ILE A 73 2.54 -1.46 15.73
C ILE A 73 1.37 -0.46 15.78
N GLU A 74 1.64 0.83 15.59
CA GLU A 74 0.63 1.89 15.63
C GLU A 74 -0.50 1.63 14.64
N LEU A 75 -0.15 1.26 13.39
CA LEU A 75 -1.13 1.03 12.33
C LEU A 75 -1.94 -0.26 12.57
N ALA A 76 -1.30 -1.35 12.99
CA ALA A 76 -1.99 -2.59 13.29
C ALA A 76 -2.97 -2.46 14.48
N GLN A 77 -2.58 -1.73 15.53
CA GLN A 77 -3.47 -1.43 16.66
C GLN A 77 -4.66 -0.55 16.24
N ARG A 78 -4.44 0.45 15.39
CA ARG A 78 -5.53 1.28 14.84
C ARG A 78 -6.53 0.49 14.01
N ALA A 79 -6.06 -0.53 13.28
CA ALA A 79 -6.91 -1.46 12.56
C ALA A 79 -7.64 -2.47 13.48
N GLY A 80 -7.38 -2.45 14.79
CA GLY A 80 -8.03 -3.31 15.78
C GLY A 80 -7.28 -4.62 16.08
N GLY A 81 -6.06 -4.77 15.57
CA GLY A 81 -5.23 -5.93 15.81
C GLY A 81 -4.63 -5.99 17.22
N GLU A 82 -4.52 -7.19 17.76
CA GLU A 82 -3.75 -7.51 18.96
C GLU A 82 -2.29 -7.73 18.57
N VAL A 83 -1.47 -6.70 18.77
CA VAL A 83 -0.07 -6.72 18.31
C VAL A 83 0.83 -7.50 19.27
N ILE A 84 1.58 -8.44 18.70
CA ILE A 84 2.63 -9.22 19.36
C ILE A 84 3.96 -8.74 18.79
N THR A 85 4.95 -8.46 19.65
CA THR A 85 6.26 -7.93 19.23
C THR A 85 7.39 -8.89 19.59
N MET A 86 8.45 -8.88 18.79
CA MET A 86 9.75 -9.53 19.06
C MET A 86 10.88 -8.51 18.96
#